data_AF-A0A2U2XAG9-F1
#
_entry.id   AF-A0A2U2XAG9-F1
#
_cell.length_a   1.000
_cell.length_b   1.000
_cell.length_c   1.000
_cell.angle_alpha   90.00
_cell.angle_beta   90.00
_cell.angle_gamma   90.00
#
_symmetry.space_group_name_H-M   'P 1'
#
loop_
_entity.id
_entity.type
_entity.pdbx_description
1 polymer ?
#
loop_
_entity_poly.entity_id
_entity_poly.type
_entity_poly.pdbx_seq_one_letter_code
_entity_poly.pdbx_strand_id
1 'polypeptide(L)'
;MFKEGIIIYFDPFYFKNGNTAKPKYFVVLKNQNEQNILASLPTRKDSIPQKEEIDNGCIELPSINLNCFVISNKIEITKCGKTFDFKTHIYGHQIESYKTAFLKEIYPIENADYEIWGEMKKEIFTSLIECLKNSKSVKRKYRKMLEK
;
A
#
# COMPACT_ATOMS: atom_id res chain seq x y z
N MET A 1 -3.64 16.78 2.26
CA MET A 1 -3.97 15.35 2.47
C MET A 1 -3.37 14.60 1.29
N PHE A 2 -2.95 13.36 1.49
CA PHE A 2 -2.16 12.67 0.48
C PHE A 2 -2.99 12.33 -0.75
N LYS A 3 -2.37 12.49 -1.93
CA LYS A 3 -2.98 12.17 -3.22
C LYS A 3 -2.92 10.66 -3.46
N GLU A 4 -3.93 10.12 -4.14
CA GLU A 4 -3.95 8.72 -4.58
C GLU A 4 -2.73 8.40 -5.45
N GLY A 5 -2.17 7.20 -5.28
CA GLY A 5 -0.96 6.75 -5.97
C GLY A 5 0.34 7.31 -5.42
N ILE A 6 0.30 8.18 -4.40
CA ILE A 6 1.52 8.60 -3.70
C ILE A 6 2.01 7.49 -2.78
N ILE A 7 3.32 7.26 -2.82
CA ILE A 7 4.05 6.46 -1.84
C ILE A 7 4.67 7.42 -0.82
N ILE A 8 4.38 7.16 0.44
CA ILE A 8 4.79 7.94 1.60
C ILE A 8 5.71 7.06 2.44
N TYR A 9 6.81 7.62 2.90
CA TYR A 9 7.67 7.03 3.92
C TYR A 9 7.43 7.74 5.25
N PHE A 10 7.11 7.01 6.31
CA PHE A 10 7.03 7.54 7.66
C PHE A 10 8.20 7.00 8.48
N ASP A 11 8.87 7.85 9.25
CA ASP A 11 9.96 7.44 10.14
C ASP A 11 9.94 8.23 11.46
N PRO A 12 9.41 7.66 12.56
CA PRO A 12 8.81 6.34 12.69
C PRO A 12 7.30 6.32 12.37
N PHE A 13 6.77 5.16 11.95
CA PHE A 13 5.33 4.94 11.87
C PHE A 13 4.75 4.38 13.18
N TYR A 14 3.69 5.00 13.71
CA TYR A 14 3.00 4.62 14.94
C TYR A 14 1.77 3.75 14.62
N PHE A 15 1.82 2.47 15.00
CA PHE A 15 0.74 1.53 14.73
C PHE A 15 -0.43 1.69 15.70
N LYS A 16 -1.65 1.57 15.20
CA LYS A 16 -2.88 1.64 16.02
C LYS A 16 -2.97 0.58 17.12
N ASN A 17 -2.30 -0.54 16.92
CA ASN A 17 -2.31 -1.67 17.86
C ASN A 17 -1.23 -1.56 18.95
N GLY A 18 -0.51 -0.43 19.02
CA GLY A 18 0.55 -0.22 20.01
C GLY A 18 1.84 -0.99 19.73
N ASN A 19 1.97 -1.63 18.56
CA ASN A 19 3.24 -2.20 18.15
C ASN A 19 4.34 -1.13 18.10
N THR A 20 5.58 -1.53 18.38
CA THR A 20 6.75 -0.65 18.35
C THR A 20 6.80 0.16 17.06
N ALA A 21 6.94 1.47 17.21
CA ALA A 21 7.03 2.39 16.09
C ALA A 21 8.29 2.10 15.27
N LYS A 22 8.17 2.14 13.95
CA LYS A 22 9.31 1.87 13.06
C LYS A 22 9.07 2.49 11.69
N PRO A 23 10.13 2.75 10.92
CA PRO A 23 9.98 3.26 9.58
C PRO A 23 9.14 2.35 8.69
N LYS A 24 8.28 2.95 7.86
CA LYS A 24 7.33 2.22 7.04
C LYS A 24 6.88 3.01 5.82
N TYR A 25 6.79 2.31 4.69
CA TYR A 25 6.21 2.89 3.48
C TYR A 25 4.72 2.56 3.39
N PHE A 26 3.97 3.46 2.78
CA PHE A 26 2.57 3.24 2.43
C PHE A 26 2.28 3.80 1.04
N VAL A 27 1.41 3.13 0.30
CA VAL A 27 0.74 3.72 -0.87
C VAL A 27 -0.65 4.20 -0.47
N VAL A 28 -1.00 5.39 -0.92
CA VAL A 28 -2.35 5.94 -0.77
C VAL A 28 -3.24 5.34 -1.85
N LEU A 29 -4.13 4.43 -1.44
CA LEU A 29 -5.07 3.78 -2.35
C LEU A 29 -6.29 4.66 -2.65
N LYS A 30 -6.78 5.38 -1.65
CA LYS A 30 -7.95 6.24 -1.76
C LYS A 30 -7.90 7.34 -0.72
N ASN A 31 -8.40 8.50 -1.12
CA ASN A 31 -8.65 9.63 -0.24
C ASN A 31 -10.13 10.04 -0.40
N GLN A 32 -10.95 9.76 0.61
CA GLN A 32 -12.38 10.10 0.58
C GLN A 32 -12.96 10.27 1.98
N ASN A 33 -13.90 11.21 2.15
CA ASN A 33 -14.64 11.44 3.39
C ASN A 33 -13.73 11.55 4.62
N GLU A 34 -12.66 12.35 4.51
CA GLU A 34 -11.65 12.53 5.56
C GLU A 34 -10.90 11.26 5.98
N GLN A 35 -10.98 10.19 5.18
CA GLN A 35 -10.25 8.95 5.40
C GLN A 35 -9.21 8.72 4.30
N ASN A 36 -8.02 8.32 4.72
CA ASN A 36 -6.96 7.82 3.85
C ASN A 36 -6.97 6.31 3.93
N ILE A 37 -7.17 5.63 2.81
CA ILE A 37 -6.96 4.18 2.70
C ILE A 37 -5.51 3.97 2.27
N LEU A 38 -4.75 3.31 3.12
CA LEU A 38 -3.34 3.06 2.93
C LEU A 38 -3.09 1.55 2.82
N ALA A 39 -2.15 1.17 1.95
CA ALA A 39 -1.60 -0.17 1.95
C ALA A 39 -0.11 -0.13 2.30
N SER A 40 0.30 -1.05 3.17
CA SER A 40 1.67 -1.17 3.66
C SER A 40 2.64 -1.57 2.54
N LEU A 41 3.81 -0.93 2.53
CA LEU A 41 4.95 -1.16 1.66
C LEU A 41 6.27 -1.11 2.45
N PRO A 42 7.37 -1.55 1.84
CA PRO A 42 7.50 -2.89 1.29
C PRO A 42 7.50 -3.92 2.43
N THR A 43 6.98 -5.12 2.21
CA THR A 43 7.21 -6.23 3.13
C THR A 43 8.21 -7.20 2.52
N ARG A 44 9.40 -7.32 3.14
CA ARG A 44 10.32 -8.44 2.86
C ARG A 44 9.74 -9.80 3.24
N LYS A 45 8.63 -9.80 4.00
CA LYS A 45 7.87 -11.01 4.29
C LYS A 45 7.09 -11.39 3.06
N ASP A 46 7.43 -12.54 2.51
CA ASP A 46 6.63 -13.25 1.54
C ASP A 46 5.79 -14.31 2.25
N SER A 47 4.52 -14.39 1.88
CA SER A 47 3.54 -15.37 2.36
C SER A 47 2.82 -16.05 1.20
N ILE A 48 3.27 -15.81 -0.04
CA ILE A 48 2.79 -16.46 -1.25
C ILE A 48 3.34 -17.89 -1.27
N PRO A 49 2.51 -18.91 -1.50
CA PRO A 49 3.00 -20.27 -1.72
C PRO A 49 3.94 -20.32 -2.92
N GLN A 50 5.09 -21.01 -2.79
CA GLN A 50 6.13 -21.04 -3.83
C GLN A 50 5.63 -21.43 -5.23
N LYS A 51 4.58 -22.26 -5.32
CA LYS A 51 3.98 -22.69 -6.59
C LYS A 51 3.19 -21.58 -7.31
N GLU A 52 2.80 -20.55 -6.58
CA GLU A 52 1.98 -19.42 -7.04
C GLU A 52 2.82 -18.14 -7.17
N GLU A 53 4.15 -18.24 -6.99
CA GLU A 53 5.03 -17.08 -7.05
C GLU A 53 5.08 -16.53 -8.48
N ILE A 54 4.90 -15.22 -8.59
CA ILE A 54 5.05 -14.48 -9.84
C ILE A 54 6.06 -13.34 -9.64
N ASP A 55 6.56 -12.78 -10.74
CA ASP A 55 7.46 -11.63 -10.67
C ASP A 55 6.73 -10.30 -10.54
N ASN A 56 5.56 -10.17 -11.18
CA ASN A 56 4.76 -8.95 -11.19
C ASN A 56 3.28 -9.27 -11.38
N GLY A 57 2.40 -8.51 -10.72
CA GLY A 57 0.96 -8.54 -10.96
C GLY A 57 0.14 -8.98 -9.75
N CYS A 58 -1.09 -9.41 -10.00
CA CYS A 58 -2.03 -9.78 -8.95
C CYS A 58 -2.01 -11.29 -8.68
N ILE A 59 -1.99 -11.65 -7.39
CA ILE A 59 -2.24 -12.99 -6.89
C ILE A 59 -3.53 -12.96 -6.08
N GLU A 60 -4.49 -13.80 -6.46
CA GLU A 60 -5.74 -14.01 -5.74
C GLU A 60 -5.90 -15.51 -5.47
N LEU A 61 -5.74 -15.92 -4.22
CA LEU A 61 -5.89 -17.30 -3.75
C LEU A 61 -6.99 -17.35 -2.69
N PRO A 62 -8.27 -17.38 -3.12
CA PRO A 62 -9.41 -17.27 -2.21
C PRO A 62 -9.53 -18.49 -1.27
N SER A 63 -9.02 -19.66 -1.68
CA SER A 63 -8.98 -20.88 -0.87
C SER A 63 -8.20 -20.73 0.43
N ILE A 64 -7.20 -19.84 0.47
CA ILE A 64 -6.37 -19.56 1.64
C ILE A 64 -6.53 -18.10 2.13
N ASN A 65 -7.57 -17.39 1.66
CA ASN A 65 -7.82 -15.99 1.96
C ASN A 65 -6.61 -15.06 1.70
N LEU A 66 -5.85 -15.31 0.63
CA LEU A 66 -4.69 -14.52 0.26
C LEU A 66 -4.97 -13.67 -0.98
N ASN A 67 -4.62 -12.40 -0.87
CA ASN A 67 -4.55 -11.46 -1.97
C ASN A 67 -3.27 -10.65 -1.85
N CYS A 68 -2.53 -10.56 -2.95
CA CYS A 68 -1.26 -9.84 -3.01
C CYS A 68 -1.06 -9.21 -4.38
N PHE A 69 -0.62 -7.96 -4.40
CA PHE A 69 -0.06 -7.35 -5.60
C PHE A 69 1.47 -7.35 -5.50
N VAL A 70 2.12 -8.01 -6.45
CA VAL A 70 3.57 -8.22 -6.50
C VAL A 70 4.21 -7.24 -7.46
N ILE A 71 5.30 -6.62 -7.02
CA ILE A 71 6.08 -5.66 -7.78
C ILE A 71 7.54 -6.09 -7.77
N SER A 72 8.10 -6.35 -8.95
CA SER A 72 9.50 -6.66 -9.15
C SER A 72 10.39 -5.44 -8.89
N ASN A 73 11.58 -5.67 -8.36
CA ASN A 73 12.62 -4.65 -8.21
C ASN A 73 13.25 -4.18 -9.53
N LYS A 74 12.89 -4.80 -10.65
CA LYS A 74 13.39 -4.46 -11.98
C LYS A 74 12.53 -3.43 -12.72
N ILE A 75 11.38 -3.06 -12.16
CA ILE A 75 10.44 -2.14 -12.78
C ILE A 75 10.52 -0.79 -12.07
N GLU A 76 10.60 0.28 -12.86
CA GLU A 76 10.39 1.64 -12.37
C GLU A 76 8.92 1.84 -12.02
N ILE A 77 8.65 2.09 -10.75
CA ILE A 77 7.29 2.14 -10.24
C ILE A 77 6.74 3.55 -10.10
N THR A 78 7.62 4.56 -10.04
CA THR A 78 7.21 5.97 -9.92
C THR A 78 7.43 6.75 -11.20
N LYS A 79 6.75 7.90 -11.32
CA LYS A 79 6.96 8.86 -12.41
C LYS A 79 8.36 9.46 -12.42
N CYS A 80 9.05 9.49 -11.27
CA CYS A 80 10.42 9.95 -11.14
C CYS A 80 11.46 8.82 -11.31
N GLY A 81 11.07 7.67 -11.85
CA GLY A 81 12.00 6.59 -12.20
C GLY A 81 12.55 5.80 -11.00
N LYS A 82 11.91 5.87 -9.83
CA LYS A 82 12.32 5.06 -8.68
C LYS A 82 11.88 3.61 -8.84
N THR A 83 12.75 2.69 -8.44
CA THR A 83 12.48 1.27 -8.26
C THR A 83 12.51 0.93 -6.77
N PHE A 84 11.95 -0.22 -6.39
CA PHE A 84 12.22 -0.79 -5.06
C PHE A 84 13.51 -1.60 -5.10
N ASP A 85 14.25 -1.65 -4.00
CA ASP A 85 15.47 -2.47 -3.89
C ASP A 85 15.17 -3.98 -3.98
N PHE A 86 13.97 -4.38 -3.55
CA PHE A 86 13.54 -5.78 -3.45
C PHE A 86 12.14 -5.99 -4.04
N LYS A 87 11.85 -7.25 -4.41
CA LYS A 87 10.48 -7.67 -4.76
C LYS A 87 9.55 -7.28 -3.62
N THR A 88 8.51 -6.53 -3.96
CA THR A 88 7.64 -5.84 -3.01
C THR A 88 6.24 -6.38 -3.11
N HIS A 89 5.66 -6.67 -1.94
CA HIS A 89 4.36 -7.31 -1.80
C HIS A 89 3.38 -6.36 -1.12
N ILE A 90 2.22 -6.15 -1.74
CA ILE A 90 1.11 -5.38 -1.16
C ILE A 90 -0.02 -6.36 -0.85
N TYR A 91 -0.18 -6.69 0.43
CA TYR A 91 -1.19 -7.64 0.85
C TYR A 91 -2.53 -6.96 1.12
N GLY A 92 -3.60 -7.51 0.54
CA GLY A 92 -4.97 -7.00 0.72
C GLY A 92 -5.44 -6.99 2.18
N HIS A 93 -4.96 -7.92 3.01
CA HIS A 93 -5.31 -7.99 4.43
C HIS A 93 -4.60 -6.91 5.29
N GLN A 94 -3.54 -6.27 4.76
CA GLN A 94 -2.77 -5.20 5.42
C GLN A 94 -3.26 -3.80 5.05
N ILE A 95 -4.39 -3.70 4.35
CA ILE A 95 -5.04 -2.42 4.04
C ILE A 95 -5.67 -1.86 5.30
N GLU A 96 -5.40 -0.59 5.55
CA GLU A 96 -5.92 0.13 6.70
C GLU A 96 -6.45 1.51 6.31
N SER A 97 -7.34 2.04 7.14
CA SER A 97 -7.93 3.37 6.97
C SER A 97 -7.51 4.27 8.12
N TYR A 98 -7.06 5.47 7.84
CA TYR A 98 -6.64 6.46 8.83
C TYR A 98 -7.44 7.75 8.65
N LYS A 99 -7.92 8.33 9.75
CA LYS A 99 -8.54 9.65 9.72
C LYS A 99 -7.49 10.67 9.32
N THR A 100 -7.90 11.64 8.50
CA THR A 100 -7.01 12.71 8.03
C THR A 100 -6.52 13.57 9.18
N ALA A 101 -7.41 13.90 10.12
CA ALA A 101 -7.06 14.65 11.32
C ALA A 101 -5.94 13.94 12.12
N PHE A 102 -6.09 12.62 12.32
CA PHE A 102 -5.09 11.81 13.02
C PHE A 102 -3.72 11.83 12.31
N LEU A 103 -3.68 11.65 10.99
CA LEU A 103 -2.40 11.71 10.26
C LEU A 103 -1.76 13.10 10.33
N LYS A 104 -2.56 14.18 10.28
CA LYS A 104 -2.05 15.55 10.40
C LYS A 104 -1.54 15.88 11.80
N GLU A 105 -2.16 15.31 12.82
CA GLU A 105 -1.78 15.51 14.22
C GLU A 105 -0.47 14.79 14.55
N ILE A 106 -0.31 13.55 14.09
CA ILE A 106 0.90 12.76 14.36
C ILE A 106 2.04 13.09 13.40
N TYR A 107 1.73 13.44 12.15
CA TYR A 107 2.72 13.71 11.10
C TYR A 107 2.50 15.09 10.47
N PRO A 108 2.66 16.18 11.22
CA PRO A 108 2.40 17.54 10.73
C PRO A 108 3.42 18.05 9.68
N ILE A 109 4.68 17.60 9.73
CA ILE A 109 5.78 18.20 8.98
C ILE A 109 6.38 17.21 7.98
N GLU A 110 6.31 17.56 6.69
CA GLU A 110 7.02 16.84 5.63
C GLU A 110 8.55 17.05 5.75
N ASN A 111 9.33 16.00 5.49
CA ASN A 111 10.78 15.88 5.69
C ASN A 111 11.24 15.85 7.15
N ALA A 112 10.31 15.82 8.12
CA ALA A 112 10.62 15.53 9.52
C ALA A 112 9.86 14.30 10.02
N ASP A 113 8.55 14.25 9.79
CA ASP A 113 7.70 13.14 10.27
C ASP A 113 7.38 12.13 9.16
N TYR A 114 7.41 12.58 7.91
CA TYR A 114 7.21 11.75 6.72
C TYR A 114 7.87 12.36 5.49
N GLU A 115 8.09 11.55 4.47
CA GLU A 115 8.60 11.98 3.16
C GLU A 115 7.70 11.46 2.04
N ILE A 116 7.50 12.28 1.01
CA ILE A 116 6.88 11.85 -0.23
C ILE A 116 7.94 11.12 -1.06
N TRP A 117 7.92 9.79 -1.02
CA TRP A 117 8.91 8.99 -1.74
C TRP A 117 8.70 9.05 -3.26
N GLY A 118 7.45 9.09 -3.73
CA GLY A 118 7.15 9.33 -5.15
C GLY A 118 5.71 9.02 -5.54
N GLU A 119 5.30 9.47 -6.74
CA GLU A 119 4.00 9.14 -7.32
C GLU A 119 4.12 7.92 -8.23
N MET A 120 3.29 6.90 -7.99
CA MET A 120 3.24 5.69 -8.83
C MET A 120 2.87 6.01 -10.29
N LYS A 121 3.42 5.23 -11.22
CA LYS A 121 2.97 5.22 -12.61
C LYS A 121 1.50 4.80 -12.66
N LYS A 122 0.73 5.45 -13.54
CA LYS A 122 -0.73 5.33 -13.57
C LYS A 122 -1.16 3.90 -13.83
N GLU A 123 -0.49 3.22 -14.76
CA GLU A 123 -0.80 1.86 -15.20
C GLU A 123 -0.63 0.87 -14.04
N ILE A 124 0.49 0.98 -13.31
CA ILE A 124 0.79 0.15 -12.15
C ILE A 124 -0.22 0.40 -11.03
N PHE A 125 -0.54 1.67 -10.77
CA PHE A 125 -1.52 2.03 -9.75
C PHE A 125 -2.92 1.51 -10.10
N THR A 126 -3.35 1.61 -11.37
CA THR A 126 -4.62 1.05 -11.83
C THR A 126 -4.66 -0.47 -11.64
N SER A 127 -3.61 -1.20 -12.03
CA SER A 127 -3.55 -2.65 -11.82
C SER A 127 -3.56 -3.05 -10.34
N LEU A 128 -2.91 -2.26 -9.48
CA LEU A 128 -2.96 -2.45 -8.03
C LEU A 128 -4.40 -2.30 -7.51
N ILE A 129 -5.09 -1.22 -7.87
CA ILE A 129 -6.47 -0.98 -7.44
C ILE A 129 -7.41 -2.09 -7.94
N GLU A 130 -7.25 -2.52 -9.18
CA GLU A 130 -8.03 -3.63 -9.74
C GLU A 130 -7.79 -4.95 -9.00
N CYS A 131 -6.53 -5.26 -8.68
CA CYS A 131 -6.17 -6.44 -7.90
C CYS A 131 -6.87 -6.45 -6.54
N LEU A 132 -6.84 -5.31 -5.83
CA LEU A 132 -7.38 -5.21 -4.48
C LEU A 132 -8.92 -5.14 -4.46
N LYS A 133 -9.54 -4.40 -5.39
CA LYS A 133 -11.00 -4.21 -5.38
C LYS A 133 -11.76 -5.50 -5.71
N ASN A 134 -11.17 -6.37 -6.55
CA ASN A 134 -11.83 -7.60 -7.01
C ASN A 134 -11.66 -8.78 -6.03
N SER A 135 -10.76 -8.66 -5.06
CA SER A 135 -10.41 -9.73 -4.12
C SER A 135 -11.47 -9.98 -3.04
N LYS A 136 -11.83 -11.24 -2.78
CA LYS A 136 -12.72 -11.54 -1.63
C LYS A 136 -11.99 -11.40 -0.29
N SER A 137 -10.66 -11.55 -0.29
CA SER A 137 -9.80 -11.45 0.90
C SER A 137 -9.65 -10.01 1.41
N VAL A 138 -9.89 -9.01 0.55
CA VAL A 138 -9.94 -7.61 0.98
C VAL A 138 -11.27 -7.32 1.68
N LYS A 139 -11.19 -6.71 2.87
CA LYS A 139 -12.37 -6.33 3.68
C LYS A 139 -13.35 -5.53 2.82
N ARG A 140 -14.63 -5.95 2.81
CA ARG A 140 -15.69 -5.39 1.97
C ARG A 140 -15.79 -3.86 2.01
N LYS A 141 -15.56 -3.26 3.19
CA LYS A 141 -15.59 -1.79 3.35
C LYS A 141 -14.55 -1.09 2.46
N TYR A 142 -13.35 -1.66 2.32
CA TYR A 142 -12.30 -1.06 1.50
C TYR A 142 -12.60 -1.23 0.02
N ARG A 143 -13.06 -2.41 -0.40
CA ARG A 143 -13.46 -2.64 -1.81
C ARG A 143 -14.49 -1.63 -2.29
N LYS A 144 -15.55 -1.41 -1.51
CA LYS A 144 -16.59 -0.41 -1.81
C LYS A 144 -16.06 1.03 -1.93
N MET A 145 -14.97 1.35 -1.23
CA MET A 145 -14.34 2.67 -1.31
C MET A 145 -13.38 2.77 -2.51
N LEU A 146 -12.78 1.65 -2.95
CA LEU A 146 -11.93 1.59 -4.14
C LEU A 146 -12.73 1.53 -5.47
N GLU A 147 -14.02 1.16 -5.42
CA GLU A 147 -14.93 1.15 -6.56
C GLU A 147 -15.43 2.55 -6.98
N LYS A 148 -15.32 3.53 -6.08
CA LYS A 148 -15.78 4.92 -6.26
C LYS A 148 -14.63 5.84 -6.62
#